data_AF-A0A1V4MLL8-F1
#
_entry.id   AF-A0A1V4MLL8-F1
#
_cell.length_a   1.000
_cell.length_b   1.000
_cell.length_c   1.000
_cell.angle_alpha   90.00
_cell.angle_beta   90.00
_cell.angle_gamma   90.00
#
_symmetry.space_group_name_H-M   'P 1'
#
loop_
_entity.id
_entity.type
_entity.pdbx_description
1 polymer ?
#
loop_
_entity_poly.entity_id
_entity_poly.type
_entity_poly.pdbx_seq_one_letter_code
_entity_poly.pdbx_strand_id
1 'polypeptide(L)'
;MDGLTPAVGIRRAVDGDVPKLVLLSSLGMREAGAEADVFHAHLPKPVKASQLYNLLLVLFGETAGPMEPYASEAEPRFDREMGRRLPLRIFLAEDNKINQKLALEVFRRLGYSAKIAGNGLEAIESLERQW
;
A
#
# COMPACT_ATOMS: atom_id res chain seq x y z
N MET A 1 20.56 -3.02 -7.99
CA MET A 1 21.09 -2.25 -9.13
C MET A 1 20.58 -0.84 -8.94
N ASP A 2 21.49 0.12 -8.83
CA ASP A 2 21.19 1.53 -8.55
C ASP A 2 20.52 2.18 -9.77
N GLY A 3 19.38 2.85 -9.56
CA GLY A 3 18.67 3.56 -10.62
C GLY A 3 19.32 4.87 -11.04
N LEU A 4 20.27 5.36 -10.24
CA LEU A 4 20.90 6.67 -10.38
C LEU A 4 21.82 6.77 -11.60
N THR A 5 22.68 5.77 -11.81
CA THR A 5 23.67 5.77 -12.91
C THR A 5 23.00 5.92 -14.30
N PRO A 6 21.94 5.15 -14.64
CA PRO A 6 21.19 5.37 -15.87
C PRO A 6 20.49 6.73 -15.92
N ALA A 7 19.92 7.19 -14.82
CA ALA A 7 19.17 8.44 -14.76
C ALA A 7 20.06 9.68 -15.01
N VAL A 8 21.25 9.70 -14.42
CA VAL A 8 22.27 10.73 -14.68
C VAL A 8 22.74 10.67 -16.14
N GLY A 9 22.93 9.47 -16.69
CA GLY A 9 23.26 9.28 -18.09
C GLY A 9 22.21 9.87 -19.04
N ILE A 10 20.93 9.62 -18.77
CA ILE A 10 19.81 10.19 -19.54
C ILE A 10 19.81 11.72 -19.46
N ARG A 11 19.96 12.30 -18.27
CA ARG A 11 20.00 13.77 -18.11
C ARG A 11 21.17 14.42 -18.83
N ARG A 12 22.32 13.75 -18.96
CA ARG A 12 23.49 14.25 -19.68
C ARG A 12 23.41 14.07 -21.20
N ALA A 13 22.63 13.11 -21.66
CA ALA A 13 22.53 12.77 -23.08
C ALA A 13 21.41 13.52 -23.82
N VAL A 14 20.47 14.12 -23.09
CA VAL A 14 19.36 14.88 -23.66
C VAL A 14 19.69 16.36 -23.62
N ASP A 15 19.90 16.95 -24.80
CA ASP A 15 19.91 18.41 -24.97
C ASP A 15 18.47 18.91 -25.18
N GLY A 16 17.92 19.64 -24.20
CA GLY A 16 16.57 20.20 -24.27
C GLY A 16 15.64 19.70 -23.16
N ASP A 17 14.39 19.40 -23.50
CA ASP A 17 13.36 19.05 -22.52
C ASP A 17 13.61 17.65 -21.95
N VAL A 18 14.00 17.59 -20.68
CA VAL A 18 14.40 16.35 -20.01
C VAL A 18 13.15 15.53 -19.72
N PRO A 19 13.11 14.23 -20.07
CA PRO A 19 11.96 13.39 -19.77
C PRO A 19 11.69 13.30 -18.26
N LYS A 20 10.42 13.20 -17.88
CA LYS A 20 10.03 12.96 -16.49
C LYS A 20 10.55 11.60 -16.04
N LEU A 21 11.53 11.60 -15.12
CA LEU A 21 12.10 10.38 -14.56
C LEU A 21 11.39 9.98 -13.26
N VAL A 22 10.94 8.73 -13.18
CA VAL A 22 10.32 8.14 -11.98
C VAL A 22 11.11 6.92 -11.54
N LEU A 23 11.51 6.86 -10.27
CA LEU A 23 12.25 5.72 -9.71
C LEU A 23 11.31 4.66 -9.14
N LEU A 24 11.48 3.40 -9.54
CA LEU A 24 10.75 2.26 -8.97
C LEU A 24 11.68 1.44 -8.04
N SER A 25 11.51 1.58 -6.72
CA SER A 25 12.41 0.95 -5.73
C SER A 25 11.77 -0.22 -4.98
N SER A 26 12.55 -1.26 -4.68
CA SER A 26 12.16 -2.39 -3.82
C SER A 26 12.49 -2.17 -2.34
N LEU A 27 13.40 -1.24 -2.02
CA LEU A 27 13.67 -0.78 -0.67
C LEU A 27 12.95 0.57 -0.52
N GLY A 28 12.14 0.72 0.53
CA GLY A 28 11.36 1.95 0.78
C GLY A 28 12.22 3.24 0.75
N MET A 29 11.55 4.39 0.83
CA MET A 29 12.06 5.77 0.61
C MET A 29 13.39 6.19 1.31
N ARG A 30 14.02 5.34 2.11
CA ARG A 30 15.26 5.60 2.87
C ARG A 30 16.50 5.79 1.99
N GLU A 31 16.49 5.38 0.73
CA GLU A 31 17.57 5.65 -0.24
C GLU A 31 17.37 6.96 -1.02
N ALA A 32 16.16 7.56 -0.99
CA ALA A 32 15.83 8.77 -1.77
C ALA A 32 16.47 10.05 -1.21
N GLY A 33 17.04 10.03 0.00
CA GLY A 33 17.59 11.20 0.67
C GLY A 33 18.82 11.83 -0.01
N ALA A 34 19.49 11.10 -0.92
CA ALA A 34 20.66 11.57 -1.65
C ALA A 34 20.40 11.83 -3.15
N GLU A 35 19.19 11.54 -3.66
CA GLU A 35 18.91 11.43 -5.10
C GLU A 35 17.72 12.28 -5.59
N ALA A 36 17.18 13.13 -4.71
CA ALA A 36 15.94 13.90 -4.95
C ALA A 36 15.99 14.82 -6.18
N ASP A 37 17.17 15.25 -6.62
CA ASP A 37 17.29 16.18 -7.75
C ASP A 37 17.23 15.51 -9.13
N VAL A 38 17.40 14.19 -9.20
CA VAL A 38 17.47 13.44 -10.47
C VAL A 38 16.10 12.92 -10.89
N PHE A 39 15.26 12.52 -9.94
CA PHE A 39 13.93 11.95 -10.20
C PHE A 39 12.82 12.94 -9.84
N HIS A 40 11.74 12.92 -10.61
CA HIS A 40 10.55 13.72 -10.33
C HIS A 40 9.63 13.04 -9.30
N ALA A 41 9.70 11.71 -9.17
CA ALA A 41 8.92 10.95 -8.22
C ALA A 41 9.49 9.54 -7.99
N HIS A 42 9.01 8.89 -6.93
CA HIS A 42 9.40 7.54 -6.53
C HIS A 42 8.15 6.69 -6.29
N LEU A 43 8.17 5.43 -6.72
CA LEU A 43 7.13 4.44 -6.40
C LEU A 43 7.76 3.16 -5.85
N PRO A 44 7.21 2.61 -4.75
CA PRO A 44 7.65 1.33 -4.23
C PRO A 44 7.17 0.18 -5.12
N LYS A 45 7.95 -0.91 -5.15
CA LYS A 45 7.53 -2.19 -5.72
C LYS A 45 6.89 -3.06 -4.63
N PRO A 46 5.80 -3.80 -4.91
CA PRO A 46 5.12 -3.90 -6.20
C PRO A 46 4.31 -2.64 -6.54
N VAL A 47 4.43 -2.16 -7.79
CA VAL A 47 3.74 -0.95 -8.24
C VAL A 47 2.24 -1.24 -8.37
N LYS A 48 1.40 -0.53 -7.61
CA LYS A 48 -0.06 -0.62 -7.77
C LYS A 48 -0.50 0.28 -8.93
N ALA A 49 -1.42 -0.22 -9.77
CA ALA A 49 -1.93 0.52 -10.93
C ALA A 49 -2.52 1.89 -10.56
N SER A 50 -3.25 1.98 -9.43
CA SER A 50 -3.80 3.24 -8.94
C SER A 50 -2.72 4.27 -8.56
N GLN A 51 -1.60 3.81 -8.00
CA GLN A 51 -0.48 4.69 -7.62
C GLN A 51 0.24 5.23 -8.85
N LEU A 52 0.46 4.39 -9.86
CA LEU A 52 1.04 4.82 -11.12
C LEU A 52 0.13 5.82 -11.84
N TYR A 53 -1.16 5.52 -11.92
CA TYR A 53 -2.16 6.40 -12.55
C TYR A 53 -2.17 7.79 -11.90
N ASN A 54 -2.31 7.86 -10.57
CA ASN A 54 -2.32 9.13 -9.84
C ASN A 54 -1.01 9.91 -10.02
N LEU A 55 0.13 9.21 -10.01
CA LEU A 55 1.41 9.85 -10.24
C LEU A 55 1.51 10.50 -11.63
N LEU A 56 1.02 9.81 -12.67
CA LEU A 56 1.02 10.35 -14.03
C LEU A 56 0.15 11.61 -14.13
N LEU A 57 -1.02 11.63 -13.50
CA LEU A 57 -1.88 12.84 -13.47
C LEU A 57 -1.12 14.05 -12.90
N VAL A 58 -0.45 13.87 -11.76
CA VAL A 58 0.35 14.91 -11.11
C VAL A 58 1.52 15.35 -11.99
N LEU A 59 2.26 14.42 -12.59
CA LEU A 59 3.44 14.73 -13.39
C LEU A 59 3.14 15.51 -14.67
N PHE A 60 1.95 15.31 -15.25
CA PHE A 60 1.52 15.97 -16.47
C PHE A 60 0.61 17.19 -16.23
N GLY A 61 0.50 17.65 -14.98
CA GLY A 61 -0.14 18.94 -14.67
C GLY A 61 -1.67 18.91 -14.69
N GLU A 62 -2.29 17.74 -14.77
CA GLU A 62 -3.68 17.62 -14.36
C GLU A 62 -3.70 17.74 -12.84
N THR A 63 -4.31 18.81 -12.32
CA THR A 63 -4.47 19.00 -10.87
C THR A 63 -5.37 17.89 -10.33
N ALA A 64 -4.79 16.73 -10.03
CA ALA A 64 -5.24 15.95 -8.90
C ALA A 64 -5.17 16.91 -7.70
N GLY A 65 -6.28 17.03 -6.96
CA GLY A 65 -6.41 17.92 -5.80
C GLY A 65 -5.27 17.76 -4.78
N PRO A 66 -5.22 18.60 -3.72
CA PRO A 66 -4.10 18.68 -2.80
C PRO A 66 -3.54 17.30 -2.50
N MET A 67 -2.34 17.08 -3.03
CA MET A 67 -1.62 15.84 -2.89
C MET A 67 -1.23 15.79 -1.41
N GLU A 68 -2.02 15.09 -0.59
CA GLU A 68 -1.54 14.73 0.74
C GLU A 68 -0.19 14.06 0.51
N PRO A 69 0.89 14.52 1.16
CA PRO A 69 2.12 13.76 1.18
C PRO A 69 1.70 12.39 1.67
N TYR A 70 1.77 11.38 0.80
CA TYR A 70 1.65 10.00 1.23
C TYR A 70 2.91 9.82 2.07
N ALA A 71 2.73 10.12 3.37
CA ALA A 71 3.76 10.09 4.36
C ALA A 71 4.52 8.79 4.15
N SER A 72 5.84 8.92 4.10
CA SER A 72 6.77 7.79 4.17
C SER A 72 6.14 6.69 4.97
N GLU A 73 6.02 5.49 4.39
CA GLU A 73 5.52 4.26 5.01
C GLU A 73 5.73 4.23 6.53
N ALA A 74 4.82 4.87 7.27
CA ALA A 74 4.45 4.33 8.55
C ALA A 74 3.72 3.07 8.09
N GLU A 75 4.28 1.90 8.41
CA GLU A 75 3.53 0.66 8.40
C GLU A 75 2.09 0.99 8.83
N PRO A 76 1.05 0.49 8.14
CA PRO A 76 -0.32 0.80 8.50
C PRO A 76 -0.43 0.64 10.02
N ARG A 77 -0.56 1.77 10.72
CA ARG A 77 -0.49 1.79 12.18
C ARG A 77 -1.81 1.20 12.65
N PHE A 78 -1.82 -0.12 12.79
CA PHE A 78 -2.95 -0.81 13.36
C PHE A 78 -3.09 -0.34 14.80
N ASP A 79 -4.20 0.34 15.08
CA ASP A 79 -4.57 0.73 16.44
C ASP A 79 -4.99 -0.54 17.19
N ARG A 80 -4.08 -1.08 18.02
CA ARG A 80 -4.35 -2.27 18.83
C ARG A 80 -5.44 -2.07 19.88
N GLU A 81 -5.75 -0.83 20.25
CA GLU A 81 -6.80 -0.52 21.21
C GLU A 81 -8.17 -0.34 20.53
N MET A 82 -8.23 -0.42 19.19
CA MET A 82 -9.47 -0.28 18.43
C MET A 82 -10.53 -1.28 18.91
N GLY A 83 -10.17 -2.55 19.06
CA GLY A 83 -11.10 -3.58 19.55
C GLY A 83 -11.61 -3.38 20.98
N ARG A 84 -10.89 -2.60 21.81
CA ARG A 84 -11.36 -2.21 23.14
C ARG A 84 -12.28 -0.99 23.11
N ARG A 85 -11.93 0.00 22.28
CA ARG A 85 -12.72 1.22 22.10
C ARG A 85 -14.04 0.95 21.38
N LEU A 86 -14.02 0.06 20.39
CA LEU A 86 -15.15 -0.29 19.53
C LEU A 86 -15.30 -1.82 19.51
N PRO A 87 -15.85 -2.42 20.58
CA PRO A 87 -15.96 -3.87 20.68
C PRO A 87 -16.94 -4.41 19.62
N LEU A 88 -16.43 -5.27 18.73
CA LEU A 88 -17.19 -5.92 17.68
C LEU A 88 -17.04 -7.43 17.81
N ARG A 89 -18.13 -8.15 17.52
CA ARG A 89 -18.09 -9.59 17.27
C ARG A 89 -17.92 -9.81 15.78
N ILE A 90 -16.76 -10.31 15.37
CA ILE A 90 -16.42 -10.48 13.96
C ILE A 90 -16.60 -11.94 13.56
N PHE A 91 -17.39 -12.16 12.50
CA PHE A 91 -17.44 -13.42 11.78
C PHE A 91 -16.88 -13.21 10.38
N LEU A 92 -15.97 -14.07 9.98
CA LEU A 92 -15.36 -14.04 8.66
C LEU A 92 -15.73 -15.31 7.90
N ALA A 93 -16.40 -15.15 6.76
CA ALA A 93 -16.57 -16.21 5.78
C ALA A 93 -15.49 -16.07 4.70
N GLU A 94 -14.57 -17.02 4.62
CA GLU A 94 -13.48 -16.99 3.65
C GLU A 94 -13.12 -18.43 3.27
N ASP A 95 -13.09 -18.74 1.98
CA ASP A 95 -12.87 -20.10 1.47
C ASP A 95 -11.39 -20.43 1.26
N ASN A 96 -10.53 -19.41 1.23
CA ASN A 96 -9.10 -19.59 1.08
C ASN A 96 -8.36 -19.53 2.43
N LYS A 97 -7.71 -20.64 2.81
CA LYS A 97 -6.93 -20.74 4.06
C LYS A 97 -5.81 -19.69 4.20
N ILE A 98 -5.26 -19.20 3.10
CA ILE A 98 -4.24 -18.12 3.12
C ILE A 98 -4.90 -16.81 3.52
N ASN A 99 -6.05 -16.48 2.93
CA ASN A 99 -6.81 -15.28 3.25
C ASN A 99 -7.36 -15.32 4.67
N GLN A 100 -7.82 -16.48 5.15
CA GLN A 100 -8.24 -16.66 6.55
C GLN A 100 -7.12 -16.27 7.52
N LYS A 101 -5.90 -16.75 7.28
CA LYS A 101 -4.73 -16.44 8.12
C LYS A 101 -4.37 -14.96 8.06
N LEU A 102 -4.40 -14.37 6.86
CA LEU A 102 -4.12 -12.94 6.66
C LEU A 102 -5.14 -12.07 7.42
N ALA A 103 -6.43 -12.36 7.26
CA ALA A 103 -7.50 -11.61 7.91
C ALA A 103 -7.45 -11.74 9.44
N LEU A 104 -7.19 -12.93 9.99
CA LEU A 104 -6.97 -13.10 11.42
C LEU A 104 -5.82 -12.26 11.95
N GLU A 105 -4.70 -12.22 11.23
CA GLU A 105 -3.55 -11.42 11.64
C GLU A 105 -3.87 -9.91 11.62
N VAL A 106 -4.65 -9.44 10.63
CA VAL A 106 -5.15 -8.07 10.59
C VAL A 106 -6.07 -7.77 11.77
N PHE A 107 -7.07 -8.62 12.04
CA PHE A 107 -7.98 -8.44 13.18
C PHE A 107 -7.24 -8.44 14.51
N ARG A 108 -6.29 -9.35 14.70
CA ARG A 108 -5.44 -9.42 15.90
C ARG A 108 -4.63 -8.14 16.09
N ARG A 109 -4.08 -7.57 15.01
CA ARG A 109 -3.35 -6.30 15.05
C ARG A 109 -4.26 -5.11 15.39
N LEU A 110 -5.54 -5.19 15.10
CA LEU A 110 -6.56 -4.20 15.49
C LEU A 110 -7.18 -4.46 16.89
N GLY A 111 -6.71 -5.50 17.60
CA GLY A 111 -7.22 -5.85 18.92
C GLY A 111 -8.53 -6.65 18.91
N TYR A 112 -8.90 -7.24 17.78
CA TYR A 112 -10.09 -8.08 17.63
C TYR A 112 -9.76 -9.57 17.61
N SER A 113 -10.73 -10.36 18.04
CA SER A 113 -10.85 -11.78 17.69
C SER A 113 -11.95 -11.93 16.63
N ALA A 114 -11.79 -12.91 15.76
CA ALA A 114 -12.79 -13.26 14.75
C ALA A 114 -13.00 -14.77 14.75
N LYS A 115 -14.26 -15.18 14.52
CA LYS A 115 -14.58 -16.57 14.25
C LYS A 115 -14.67 -16.77 12.74
N ILE A 116 -14.09 -17.86 12.24
CA ILE A 116 -13.99 -18.15 10.81
C ILE A 116 -14.99 -19.23 10.43
N ALA A 117 -15.61 -19.04 9.27
CA ALA A 117 -16.26 -20.08 8.49
C ALA A 117 -15.51 -20.25 7.15
N GLY A 118 -15.37 -21.50 6.71
CA GLY A 118 -14.65 -21.87 5.49
C GLY A 118 -15.44 -21.66 4.20
N ASN A 119 -16.67 -21.15 4.27
CA ASN A 119 -17.49 -20.74 3.13
C ASN A 119 -18.76 -20.01 3.65
N GLY A 120 -19.58 -19.52 2.72
CA GLY A 120 -20.82 -18.82 3.05
C GLY A 120 -21.89 -19.68 3.73
N LEU A 121 -22.01 -20.97 3.39
CA LEU A 121 -22.99 -21.85 4.01
C LEU A 121 -22.64 -22.12 5.48
N GLU A 122 -21.39 -22.48 5.74
CA GLU A 122 -20.87 -22.68 7.10
C GLU A 122 -21.00 -21.39 7.93
N ALA A 123 -20.88 -20.21 7.31
CA ALA A 123 -21.06 -18.95 8.00
C ALA A 123 -22.51 -18.75 8.46
N ILE A 124 -23.48 -19.04 7.59
CA ILE A 124 -24.92 -18.97 7.92
C ILE A 124 -25.27 -20.00 8.99
N GLU A 125 -24.85 -21.26 8.84
CA GLU A 125 -25.10 -22.31 9.84
C GLU A 125 -24.48 -21.96 11.20
N SER A 126 -23.30 -21.35 11.19
CA SER A 126 -22.62 -20.92 12.41
C SER A 126 -23.28 -19.71 13.07
N LEU A 127 -23.86 -18.80 12.28
CA LEU A 127 -24.70 -17.70 12.75
C LEU A 127 -25.95 -18.26 13.45
N GLU A 128 -26.62 -19.25 12.86
CA GLU A 128 -27.81 -19.86 13.45
C GLU A 128 -27.52 -20.64 14.73
N ARG A 129 -26.34 -21.27 14.85
CA ARG A 129 -25.95 -22.10 16.01
C ARG A 129 -25.31 -21.33 17.17
N GLN A 130 -24.69 -20.17 16.92
CA GLN A 130 -23.83 -19.50 17.91
C GLN A 130 -23.89 -17.97 17.87
N TRP A 131 -25.10 -17.39 17.73
CA TRP A 131 -25.27 -15.95 17.91
C TRP A 131 -26.16 -15.55 19.08
#